data_AF-A0A5C3NSM3-F1
#
_entry.id   AF-A0A5C3NSM3-F1
#
_cell.length_a   1.000
_cell.length_b   1.000
_cell.length_c   1.000
_cell.angle_alpha   90.00
_cell.angle_beta   90.00
_cell.angle_gamma   90.00
#
_symmetry.space_group_name_H-M   'P 1'
#
loop_
_entity.id
_entity.type
_entity.pdbx_description
1 polymer ?
#
loop_
_entity_poly.entity_id
_entity_poly.type
_entity_poly.pdbx_seq_one_letter_code
_entity_poly.pdbx_strand_id
1 'polypeptide(L)'
;GQWRFFFRCHAIGTKSKKYETLTWDCRDYDPVLEDPVPGTIEHFQPNSFDQERVKLAAWRRFSPLLRPLIDGPVCVVARGKELVIAAGFHAVRIHLGLEASVFVVSLEDYHALTEKCRPGPNKNKAKAKRLRSFVLPSKFVVPGCPTFEKADDRYINIFAAVVCQDCAIIVTDFARLARLHVMSLARFWMYEDLSTDSHLWSSLWDSDHGPDWACETRAALERAHAWRQEVLANPGTPAAEAPIVVSLYAVQTVFNGLGKHTANDFLHLLGLWPGMPTRLLCSDEALFDRFLDVLVGYMSLWSSDRFLEVVAPPANHPNPFAFNYRSHRDYISKFVHVYRKSFVTVSSQSYNHLVSAGMLDPSHTIGTLTLVDASSIALTERSYKVLPVYFYRLGSVKFYSVIRARRPETWRYALNEQLVSRLTTRRCSDIAQCFLLQVLAPDMRRLANNTTVGVASFREMVENVQDVSVKWTAGRKKTVSTRSISGHNY
;
A
#
# COMPACT_ATOMS: atom_id res chain seq x y z
N GLY A 1 16.45 22.69 -1.84
CA GLY A 1 16.67 21.24 -1.71
C GLY A 1 17.02 20.67 -3.06
N GLN A 2 17.77 19.58 -3.08
CA GLN A 2 18.32 18.97 -4.31
C GLN A 2 18.20 17.45 -4.26
N TRP A 3 18.09 16.83 -5.44
CA TRP A 3 18.06 15.37 -5.54
C TRP A 3 19.45 14.75 -5.38
N ARG A 4 19.47 13.55 -4.79
CA ARG A 4 20.63 12.64 -4.75
C ARG A 4 20.15 11.25 -5.13
N PHE A 5 20.74 10.67 -6.18
CA PHE A 5 20.38 9.34 -6.66
C PHE A 5 21.47 8.32 -6.32
N PHE A 6 21.06 7.15 -5.82
CA PHE A 6 21.97 6.08 -5.41
C PHE A 6 21.82 4.86 -6.33
N PHE A 7 22.34 4.95 -7.55
CA PHE A 7 22.18 3.91 -8.59
C PHE A 7 22.71 2.53 -8.18
N ARG A 8 23.68 2.47 -7.26
CA ARG A 8 24.17 1.25 -6.62
C ARG A 8 23.10 0.46 -5.87
N CYS A 9 22.01 1.12 -5.45
CA CYS A 9 20.85 0.50 -4.81
C CYS A 9 19.74 0.11 -5.78
N HIS A 10 19.79 0.56 -7.04
CA HIS A 10 18.73 0.30 -8.01
C HIS A 10 18.77 -1.13 -8.53
N ALA A 11 17.59 -1.75 -8.65
CA ALA A 11 17.48 -3.12 -9.08
C ALA A 11 18.07 -3.34 -10.47
N ILE A 12 18.49 -4.58 -10.73
CA ILE A 12 18.86 -5.05 -12.07
C ILE A 12 17.80 -6.05 -12.44
N GLY A 13 16.98 -5.75 -13.45
CA GLY A 13 16.01 -6.70 -13.99
C GLY A 13 16.65 -8.05 -14.34
N THR A 14 15.81 -9.08 -14.44
CA THR A 14 16.25 -10.42 -14.84
C THR A 14 16.07 -10.59 -16.35
N LYS A 15 16.64 -11.67 -16.90
CA LYS A 15 16.35 -12.08 -18.30
C LYS A 15 14.85 -12.31 -18.53
N SER A 16 14.13 -12.79 -17.52
CA SER A 16 12.70 -13.11 -17.57
C SER A 16 11.76 -11.93 -17.28
N LYS A 17 12.24 -10.87 -16.63
CA LYS A 17 11.47 -9.67 -16.33
C LYS A 17 12.38 -8.46 -16.40
N LYS A 18 12.28 -7.71 -17.50
CA LYS A 18 12.87 -6.37 -17.59
C LYS A 18 12.23 -5.54 -16.49
N TYR A 19 13.06 -5.08 -15.57
CA TYR A 19 12.65 -4.26 -14.44
C TYR A 19 13.63 -3.11 -14.35
N GLU A 20 13.13 -1.91 -14.54
CA GLU A 20 13.87 -0.66 -14.44
C GLU A 20 13.37 0.09 -13.21
N THR A 21 14.27 0.28 -12.24
CA THR A 21 13.98 1.11 -11.07
C THR A 21 13.83 2.58 -11.46
N LEU A 22 14.57 3.04 -12.47
CA LEU A 22 14.67 4.45 -12.83
C LEU A 22 14.45 4.62 -14.33
N THR A 23 13.59 5.56 -14.66
CA THR A 23 13.42 6.11 -16.01
C THR A 23 13.57 7.63 -15.95
N TRP A 24 13.90 8.27 -17.06
CA TRP A 24 14.13 9.71 -17.11
C TRP A 24 13.56 10.30 -18.40
N ASP A 25 12.68 11.28 -18.26
CA ASP A 25 12.29 12.21 -19.30
C ASP A 25 13.05 13.54 -19.12
N CYS A 26 13.85 13.89 -20.13
CA CYS A 26 14.77 15.03 -20.11
C CYS A 26 14.61 15.95 -21.33
N ARG A 27 13.48 15.88 -22.04
CA ARG A 27 13.31 16.53 -23.36
C ARG A 27 13.66 18.03 -23.35
N ASP A 28 13.32 18.74 -22.29
CA ASP A 28 13.50 20.19 -22.19
C ASP A 28 14.67 20.61 -21.29
N TYR A 29 15.42 19.65 -20.74
CA TYR A 29 16.50 19.92 -19.80
C TYR A 29 17.86 19.78 -20.46
N ASP A 30 18.69 20.82 -20.32
CA ASP A 30 20.11 20.78 -20.66
C ASP A 30 20.93 20.67 -19.36
N PRO A 31 21.79 19.64 -19.22
CA PRO A 31 22.72 19.57 -18.09
C PRO A 31 23.53 20.85 -17.87
N VAL A 32 23.87 21.64 -18.90
CA VAL A 32 24.64 22.88 -18.72
C VAL A 32 23.95 23.88 -17.77
N LEU A 33 22.62 23.80 -17.62
CA LEU A 33 21.83 24.62 -16.69
C LEU A 33 22.20 24.43 -15.21
N GLU A 34 22.80 23.29 -14.86
CA GLU A 34 23.26 23.02 -13.49
C GLU A 34 24.77 22.78 -13.41
N ASP A 35 25.52 23.29 -14.39
CA ASP A 35 26.97 23.29 -14.24
C ASP A 35 27.37 24.16 -13.04
N PRO A 36 28.19 23.63 -12.13
CA PRO A 36 28.57 24.36 -10.94
C PRO A 36 29.29 25.64 -11.32
N VAL A 37 29.02 26.72 -10.58
CA VAL A 37 29.76 27.97 -10.74
C VAL A 37 31.26 27.65 -10.55
N PRO A 38 32.15 28.04 -11.47
CA PRO A 38 33.58 27.80 -11.35
C PRO A 38 34.10 28.22 -9.95
N GLY A 39 34.77 27.31 -9.24
CA GLY A 39 35.31 27.52 -7.88
C GLY A 39 34.38 27.12 -6.72
N THR A 40 33.13 26.68 -6.97
CA THR A 40 32.21 26.28 -5.89
C THR A 40 32.25 24.79 -5.53
N ILE A 41 32.78 23.94 -6.42
CA ILE A 41 32.81 22.49 -6.23
C ILE A 41 34.19 21.96 -6.64
N GLU A 42 35.22 22.27 -5.86
CA GLU A 42 36.59 21.87 -6.21
C GLU A 42 36.88 20.38 -5.91
N HIS A 43 36.01 19.69 -5.16
CA HIS A 43 36.33 18.35 -4.63
C HIS A 43 35.19 17.32 -4.66
N PHE A 44 34.11 17.54 -5.41
CA PHE A 44 33.06 16.50 -5.50
C PHE A 44 33.53 15.31 -6.32
N GLN A 45 33.55 14.13 -5.70
CA GLN A 45 33.72 12.87 -6.40
C GLN A 45 32.47 12.00 -6.23
N PRO A 46 31.75 11.66 -7.31
CA PRO A 46 30.66 10.71 -7.22
C PRO A 46 31.17 9.37 -6.70
N ASN A 47 30.35 8.65 -5.94
CA ASN A 47 30.75 7.35 -5.40
C ASN A 47 31.12 6.37 -6.53
N SER A 48 32.23 5.65 -6.37
CA SER A 48 32.78 4.77 -7.40
C SER A 48 31.79 3.72 -7.90
N PHE A 49 30.92 3.18 -7.03
CA PHE A 49 29.93 2.18 -7.43
C PHE A 49 28.80 2.76 -8.30
N ASP A 50 28.43 4.02 -8.07
CA ASP A 50 27.44 4.71 -8.90
C ASP A 50 28.06 5.10 -10.24
N GLN A 51 29.33 5.53 -10.25
CA GLN A 51 30.08 5.79 -11.48
C GLN A 51 30.22 4.53 -12.34
N GLU A 52 30.62 3.40 -11.74
CA GLU A 52 30.66 2.10 -12.42
C GLU A 52 29.29 1.74 -13.01
N ARG A 53 28.21 2.10 -12.31
CA ARG A 53 26.85 1.81 -12.76
C ARG A 53 26.49 2.58 -14.02
N VAL A 54 26.72 3.89 -14.05
CA VAL A 54 26.37 4.72 -15.22
C VAL A 54 27.28 4.49 -16.43
N LYS A 55 28.47 3.89 -16.25
CA LYS A 55 29.31 3.47 -17.38
C LYS A 55 28.66 2.38 -18.23
N LEU A 56 27.73 1.61 -17.66
CA LEU A 56 26.96 0.60 -18.41
C LEU A 56 26.06 1.26 -19.44
N ALA A 57 25.97 0.70 -20.65
CA ALA A 57 25.20 1.27 -21.77
C ALA A 57 23.75 1.63 -21.39
N ALA A 58 23.06 0.76 -20.65
CA ALA A 58 21.68 0.98 -20.21
C ALA A 58 21.50 2.12 -19.18
N TRP A 59 22.60 2.58 -18.57
CA TRP A 59 22.59 3.58 -17.49
C TRP A 59 23.33 4.87 -17.84
N ARG A 60 24.04 4.91 -18.99
CA ARG A 60 24.84 6.06 -19.42
C ARG A 60 24.04 7.35 -19.50
N ARG A 61 22.77 7.25 -19.91
CA ARG A 61 21.85 8.39 -19.95
C ARG A 61 21.69 9.07 -18.58
N PHE A 62 21.86 8.38 -17.45
CA PHE A 62 21.68 8.98 -16.12
C PHE A 62 22.96 9.62 -15.56
N SER A 63 24.07 9.65 -16.31
CA SER A 63 25.33 10.27 -15.86
C SER A 63 25.17 11.73 -15.40
N PRO A 64 24.33 12.58 -16.03
CA PRO A 64 24.11 13.95 -15.55
C PRO A 64 23.54 14.02 -14.13
N LEU A 65 22.80 13.00 -13.67
CA LEU A 65 22.20 12.95 -12.34
C LEU A 65 23.19 12.53 -11.23
N LEU A 66 24.46 12.23 -11.55
CA LEU A 66 25.50 11.89 -10.57
C LEU A 66 26.22 13.11 -9.97
N ARG A 67 26.09 14.26 -10.59
CA ARG A 67 26.77 15.48 -10.14
C ARG A 67 26.04 16.13 -8.96
N PRO A 68 26.63 17.15 -8.33
CA PRO A 68 25.91 18.01 -7.41
C PRO A 68 24.82 18.76 -8.18
N LEU A 69 23.57 18.53 -7.80
CA LEU A 69 22.42 19.18 -8.43
C LEU A 69 22.12 20.48 -7.67
N ILE A 70 21.51 21.44 -8.36
CA ILE A 70 21.27 22.75 -7.77
C ILE A 70 20.07 22.69 -6.83
N ASP A 71 20.17 23.40 -5.71
CA ASP A 71 19.07 23.55 -4.78
C ASP A 71 17.94 24.40 -5.39
N GLY A 72 16.71 23.90 -5.29
CA GLY A 72 15.51 24.69 -5.59
C GLY A 72 14.38 24.44 -4.60
N PRO A 73 13.20 25.01 -4.86
CA PRO A 73 11.99 24.75 -4.08
C PRO A 73 11.69 23.26 -4.01
N VAL A 74 11.21 22.77 -2.86
CA VAL A 74 10.76 21.39 -2.70
C VAL A 74 9.23 21.39 -2.69
N CYS A 75 8.63 20.76 -3.69
CA CYS A 75 7.18 20.68 -3.84
C CYS A 75 6.75 19.21 -3.87
N VAL A 76 5.59 18.88 -3.30
CA VAL A 76 5.11 17.50 -3.19
C VAL A 76 3.64 17.44 -3.54
N VAL A 77 3.25 16.45 -4.36
CA VAL A 77 1.86 16.16 -4.67
C VAL A 77 1.66 14.65 -4.81
N ALA A 78 0.48 14.16 -4.45
CA ALA A 78 0.11 12.76 -4.61
C ALA A 78 -1.15 12.66 -5.48
N ARG A 79 -1.24 11.56 -6.23
CA ARG A 79 -2.42 11.21 -7.05
C ARG A 79 -2.62 9.72 -7.01
N GLY A 80 -3.72 9.26 -6.42
CA GLY A 80 -3.97 7.85 -6.19
C GLY A 80 -2.83 7.15 -5.41
N LYS A 81 -2.04 6.31 -6.09
CA LYS A 81 -0.92 5.54 -5.48
C LYS A 81 0.47 6.05 -5.86
N GLU A 82 0.54 7.19 -6.54
CA GLU A 82 1.79 7.80 -6.97
C GLU A 82 2.06 9.08 -6.17
N LEU A 83 3.34 9.29 -5.87
CA LEU A 83 3.84 10.48 -5.19
C LEU A 83 4.83 11.17 -6.11
N VAL A 84 4.65 12.46 -6.37
CA VAL A 84 5.64 13.29 -7.04
C VAL A 84 6.30 14.18 -5.99
N ILE A 85 7.62 14.14 -5.96
CA ILE A 85 8.44 15.10 -5.22
C ILE A 85 9.26 15.87 -6.25
N ALA A 86 9.22 17.19 -6.20
CA ALA A 86 10.01 18.07 -7.06
C ALA A 86 11.05 18.83 -6.23
N ALA A 87 12.26 18.97 -6.77
CA ALA A 87 13.35 19.73 -6.18
C ALA A 87 14.30 20.23 -7.26
N GLY A 88 14.48 21.55 -7.36
CA GLY A 88 15.30 22.17 -8.42
C GLY A 88 14.72 21.90 -9.81
N PHE A 89 15.55 21.50 -10.75
CA PHE A 89 15.14 21.19 -12.13
C PHE A 89 14.42 19.83 -12.28
N HIS A 90 14.35 19.03 -11.21
CA HIS A 90 13.90 17.64 -11.29
C HIS A 90 12.68 17.36 -10.42
N ALA A 91 11.67 16.74 -11.03
CA ALA A 91 10.59 16.05 -10.33
C ALA A 91 10.77 14.53 -10.46
N VAL A 92 10.43 13.80 -9.41
CA VAL A 92 10.48 12.34 -9.41
C VAL A 92 9.11 11.82 -9.03
N ARG A 93 8.45 11.15 -9.98
CA ARG A 93 7.28 10.32 -9.71
C ARG A 93 7.73 9.00 -9.11
N ILE A 94 7.16 8.66 -7.96
CA ILE A 94 7.50 7.52 -7.14
C ILE A 94 6.28 6.63 -7.05
N HIS A 95 6.40 5.43 -7.59
CA HIS A 95 5.44 4.35 -7.34
C HIS A 95 6.03 3.43 -6.27
N LEU A 96 5.48 3.49 -5.06
CA LEU A 96 6.01 2.82 -3.87
C LEU A 96 5.89 1.28 -3.89
N GLY A 97 5.06 0.73 -4.78
CA GLY A 97 4.93 -0.71 -4.91
C GLY A 97 4.30 -1.33 -3.67
N LEU A 98 4.96 -2.34 -3.07
CA LEU A 98 4.43 -3.05 -1.91
C LEU A 98 5.01 -2.59 -0.57
N GLU A 99 6.31 -2.26 -0.54
CA GLU A 99 7.06 -2.09 0.72
C GLU A 99 7.99 -0.87 0.70
N ALA A 100 8.01 -0.07 -0.38
CA ALA A 100 8.81 1.14 -0.38
C ALA A 100 8.22 2.16 0.60
N SER A 101 9.10 2.89 1.27
CA SER A 101 8.76 3.85 2.32
C SER A 101 9.55 5.14 2.13
N VAL A 102 8.92 6.26 2.43
CA VAL A 102 9.55 7.59 2.43
C VAL A 102 9.70 8.04 3.87
N PHE A 103 10.90 8.50 4.23
CA PHE A 103 11.19 9.00 5.57
C PHE A 103 11.77 10.41 5.50
N VAL A 104 11.41 11.25 6.46
CA VAL A 104 12.10 12.51 6.73
C VAL A 104 13.09 12.26 7.86
N VAL A 105 14.37 12.58 7.63
CA VAL A 105 15.46 12.37 8.60
C VAL A 105 16.27 13.65 8.76
N SER A 106 16.96 13.80 9.89
CA SER A 106 17.92 14.90 10.06
C SER A 106 19.08 14.79 9.07
N LEU A 107 19.77 15.90 8.78
CA LEU A 107 20.96 15.84 7.93
C LEU A 107 22.07 14.96 8.53
N GLU A 108 22.25 14.99 9.86
CA GLU A 108 23.20 14.12 10.55
C GLU A 108 22.88 12.64 10.31
N ASP A 109 21.60 12.26 10.45
CA ASP A 109 21.13 10.90 10.20
C ASP A 109 21.29 10.51 8.74
N TYR A 110 20.97 11.40 7.80
CA TYR A 110 21.16 11.17 6.37
C TYR A 110 22.63 10.90 6.03
N HIS A 111 23.56 11.70 6.56
CA HIS A 111 24.99 11.50 6.35
C HIS A 111 25.45 10.17 6.94
N ALA A 112 25.05 9.85 8.18
CA ALA A 112 25.38 8.57 8.82
C ALA A 112 24.81 7.36 8.04
N LEU A 113 23.59 7.47 7.52
CA LEU A 113 22.95 6.43 6.71
C LEU A 113 23.65 6.22 5.36
N THR A 114 24.20 7.29 4.77
CA THR A 114 24.76 7.24 3.42
C THR A 114 26.28 7.08 3.35
N GLU A 115 26.96 7.15 4.50
CA GLU A 115 28.42 7.07 4.65
C GLU A 115 28.98 5.73 4.16
N LYS A 116 28.39 4.60 4.60
CA LYS A 116 28.93 3.25 4.38
C LYS A 116 27.95 2.37 3.64
N CYS A 117 28.45 1.65 2.63
CA CYS A 117 27.67 0.66 1.89
C CYS A 117 28.38 -0.69 1.81
N ARG A 118 27.58 -1.75 1.73
CA ARG A 118 28.02 -3.15 1.62
C ARG A 118 27.42 -3.82 0.37
N PRO A 119 28.00 -4.93 -0.11
CA PRO A 119 27.33 -5.80 -1.08
C PRO A 119 25.95 -6.23 -0.56
N GLY A 120 24.95 -6.29 -1.43
CA GLY A 120 23.59 -6.67 -1.03
C GLY A 120 23.43 -8.15 -0.67
N PRO A 121 22.26 -8.56 -0.17
CA PRO A 121 22.00 -9.89 0.40
C PRO A 121 21.87 -11.02 -0.64
N ASN A 122 22.42 -10.86 -1.85
CA ASN A 122 22.23 -11.84 -2.93
C ASN A 122 23.19 -13.03 -2.79
N LYS A 123 22.67 -14.27 -2.92
CA LYS A 123 23.50 -15.49 -2.94
C LYS A 123 24.60 -15.46 -4.00
N ASN A 124 24.34 -14.83 -5.15
CA ASN A 124 25.35 -14.61 -6.18
C ASN A 124 26.21 -13.39 -5.80
N LYS A 125 27.47 -13.63 -5.45
CA LYS A 125 28.45 -12.61 -5.01
C LYS A 125 28.67 -11.49 -6.05
N ALA A 126 28.68 -11.82 -7.35
CA ALA A 126 28.83 -10.81 -8.40
C ALA A 126 27.59 -9.90 -8.49
N LYS A 127 26.39 -10.48 -8.36
CA LYS A 127 25.14 -9.72 -8.30
C LYS A 127 25.06 -8.88 -7.01
N ALA A 128 25.46 -9.43 -5.86
CA ALA A 128 25.55 -8.72 -4.59
C ALA A 128 26.49 -7.52 -4.65
N LYS A 129 27.67 -7.66 -5.28
CA LYS A 129 28.64 -6.58 -5.47
C LYS A 129 28.05 -5.41 -6.26
N ARG A 130 27.18 -5.70 -7.25
CA ARG A 130 26.51 -4.70 -8.11
C ARG A 130 25.25 -4.09 -7.49
N LEU A 131 24.59 -4.80 -6.57
CA LEU A 131 23.38 -4.37 -5.89
C LEU A 131 23.73 -4.07 -4.43
N ARG A 132 24.26 -2.88 -4.18
CA ARG A 132 24.72 -2.50 -2.85
C ARG A 132 23.56 -2.05 -1.97
N SER A 133 23.81 -2.07 -0.66
CA SER A 133 22.93 -1.60 0.39
C SER A 133 23.73 -0.71 1.35
N PHE A 134 23.06 0.21 2.02
CA PHE A 134 23.66 1.02 3.08
C PHE A 134 23.66 0.27 4.39
N VAL A 135 24.75 0.39 5.16
CA VAL A 135 24.80 -0.16 6.52
C VAL A 135 23.88 0.69 7.38
N LEU A 136 23.03 0.06 8.19
CA LEU A 136 22.16 0.79 9.12
C LEU A 136 22.95 1.11 10.40
N PRO A 137 23.18 2.38 10.77
CA PRO A 137 23.85 2.72 12.01
C PRO A 137 23.17 2.12 13.25
N SER A 138 23.97 1.69 14.23
CA SER A 138 23.50 1.04 15.45
C SER A 138 22.52 1.91 16.26
N LYS A 139 22.63 3.25 16.17
CA LYS A 139 21.69 4.19 16.80
C LYS A 139 20.25 4.05 16.31
N PHE A 140 20.03 3.46 15.14
CA PHE A 140 18.70 3.18 14.60
C PHE A 140 18.15 1.79 14.98
N VAL A 141 18.90 1.00 15.76
CA VAL A 141 18.47 -0.31 16.22
C VAL A 141 17.82 -0.16 17.59
N VAL A 142 16.51 -0.39 17.66
CA VAL A 142 15.74 -0.31 18.91
C VAL A 142 16.00 -1.55 19.77
N PRO A 143 16.07 -1.42 21.11
CA PRO A 143 16.16 -2.57 22.01
C PRO A 143 15.06 -3.62 21.74
N GLY A 144 15.41 -4.91 21.82
CA GLY A 144 14.47 -6.02 21.58
C GLY A 144 14.43 -6.52 20.13
N CYS A 145 15.02 -5.78 19.18
CA CYS A 145 15.23 -6.31 17.84
C CYS A 145 16.25 -7.48 17.85
N PRO A 146 16.12 -8.50 16.98
CA PRO A 146 17.03 -9.65 16.94
C PRO A 146 18.49 -9.23 16.88
N THR A 147 19.32 -9.85 17.72
CA THR A 147 20.77 -9.69 17.65
C THR A 147 21.28 -10.36 16.38
N PHE A 148 21.98 -9.60 15.56
CA PHE A 148 22.69 -10.12 14.41
C PHE A 148 24.13 -10.48 14.82
N GLU A 149 24.72 -11.46 14.15
CA GLU A 149 26.09 -11.90 14.44
C GLU A 149 27.11 -10.77 14.21
N LYS A 150 26.85 -9.87 13.23
CA LYS A 150 27.69 -8.71 12.96
C LYS A 150 26.89 -7.42 12.96
N ALA A 151 27.52 -6.35 13.43
CA ALA A 151 26.90 -5.02 13.48
C ALA A 151 26.53 -4.48 12.09
N ASP A 152 27.23 -4.89 11.04
CA ASP A 152 26.95 -4.50 9.65
C ASP A 152 25.91 -5.38 8.94
N ASP A 153 25.33 -6.37 9.64
CA ASP A 153 24.31 -7.24 9.07
C ASP A 153 22.98 -6.53 8.82
N ARG A 154 22.70 -5.43 9.53
CA ARG A 154 21.54 -4.59 9.25
C ARG A 154 21.84 -3.59 8.15
N TYR A 155 20.91 -3.50 7.21
CA TYR A 155 21.05 -2.64 6.05
C TYR A 155 19.72 -2.02 5.66
N ILE A 156 19.84 -0.93 4.91
CA ILE A 156 18.75 -0.23 4.26
C ILE A 156 19.10 0.01 2.79
N ASN A 157 18.11 0.00 1.92
CA ASN A 157 18.31 0.37 0.52
C ASN A 157 17.68 1.75 0.33
N ILE A 158 18.52 2.76 0.09
CA ILE A 158 18.09 4.12 -0.21
C ILE A 158 18.28 4.32 -1.71
N PHE A 159 17.21 4.68 -2.42
CA PHE A 159 17.20 4.74 -3.88
C PHE A 159 17.49 6.16 -4.38
N ALA A 160 16.89 7.12 -3.70
CA ALA A 160 17.07 8.54 -3.92
C ALA A 160 16.80 9.28 -2.61
N ALA A 161 17.24 10.52 -2.53
CA ALA A 161 16.91 11.45 -1.47
C ALA A 161 16.73 12.86 -2.03
N VAL A 162 15.86 13.66 -1.41
CA VAL A 162 15.90 15.12 -1.52
C VAL A 162 16.61 15.66 -0.29
N VAL A 163 17.75 16.31 -0.48
CA VAL A 163 18.53 16.91 0.60
C VAL A 163 18.12 18.38 0.71
N CYS A 164 17.56 18.77 1.85
CA CYS A 164 17.16 20.13 2.18
C CYS A 164 18.23 20.80 3.06
N GLN A 165 17.95 22.03 3.51
CA GLN A 165 18.87 22.79 4.37
C GLN A 165 18.96 22.23 5.80
N ASP A 166 17.90 21.58 6.27
CA ASP A 166 17.71 21.15 7.66
C ASP A 166 17.40 19.64 7.78
N CYS A 167 16.92 19.02 6.71
CA CYS A 167 16.52 17.61 6.69
C CYS A 167 16.82 16.95 5.34
N ALA A 168 16.61 15.63 5.28
CA ALA A 168 16.56 14.91 4.02
C ALA A 168 15.30 14.03 3.95
N ILE A 169 14.69 13.98 2.78
CA ILE A 169 13.59 13.08 2.46
C ILE A 169 14.17 11.89 1.71
N ILE A 170 14.23 10.72 2.34
CA ILE A 170 14.84 9.50 1.76
C ILE A 170 13.77 8.55 1.23
N VAL A 171 14.00 8.02 0.04
CA VAL A 171 13.15 7.00 -0.59
C VAL A 171 13.82 5.65 -0.42
N THR A 172 13.15 4.73 0.26
CA THR A 172 13.73 3.45 0.68
C THR A 172 12.88 2.29 0.21
N ASP A 173 13.51 1.16 -0.12
CA ASP A 173 12.78 -0.06 -0.46
C ASP A 173 13.60 -1.32 -0.25
N PHE A 174 13.16 -2.16 0.69
CA PHE A 174 13.79 -3.44 0.95
C PHE A 174 13.69 -4.41 -0.25
N ALA A 175 12.51 -4.53 -0.85
CA ALA A 175 12.21 -5.46 -1.94
C ALA A 175 12.74 -4.98 -3.30
N ARG A 176 13.12 -3.70 -3.40
CA ARG A 176 13.60 -3.05 -4.63
C ARG A 176 12.59 -3.10 -5.78
N LEU A 177 11.33 -2.88 -5.44
CA LEU A 177 10.16 -2.81 -6.31
C LEU A 177 9.68 -1.36 -6.58
N ALA A 178 10.22 -0.37 -5.90
CA ALA A 178 10.01 1.05 -6.14
C ALA A 178 10.39 1.43 -7.57
N ARG A 179 9.50 2.15 -8.24
CA ARG A 179 9.74 2.71 -9.57
C ARG A 179 9.82 4.22 -9.44
N LEU A 180 10.88 4.79 -10.02
CA LEU A 180 11.18 6.20 -10.06
C LEU A 180 11.16 6.66 -11.53
N HIS A 181 10.41 7.70 -11.81
CA HIS A 181 10.42 8.37 -13.10
C HIS A 181 10.83 9.82 -12.89
N VAL A 182 12.03 10.17 -13.34
CA VAL A 182 12.58 11.53 -13.26
C VAL A 182 12.03 12.32 -14.44
N MET A 183 11.57 13.54 -14.18
CA MET A 183 11.10 14.51 -15.16
C MET A 183 11.90 15.80 -14.94
N SER A 184 12.60 16.26 -15.96
CA SER A 184 13.39 17.48 -15.87
C SER A 184 12.85 18.58 -16.77
N LEU A 185 12.86 19.81 -16.27
CA LEU A 185 12.48 21.02 -17.02
C LEU A 185 13.71 21.90 -17.30
N ALA A 186 13.57 22.86 -18.21
CA ALA A 186 14.57 23.92 -18.46
C ALA A 186 14.66 24.98 -17.34
N ARG A 187 13.79 24.87 -16.33
CA ARG A 187 13.67 25.76 -15.17
C ARG A 187 13.40 24.95 -13.92
N PHE A 188 13.43 25.61 -12.76
CA PHE A 188 12.97 24.95 -11.54
C PHE A 188 11.49 24.60 -11.60
N TRP A 189 11.16 23.48 -10.96
CA TRP A 189 9.80 23.13 -10.61
C TRP A 189 9.28 24.07 -9.53
N MET A 190 8.05 24.51 -9.71
CA MET A 190 7.30 25.36 -8.80
C MET A 190 6.03 24.65 -8.34
N TYR A 191 5.38 25.17 -7.30
CA TYR A 191 4.16 24.57 -6.76
C TYR A 191 3.03 24.55 -7.81
N GLU A 192 2.95 25.61 -8.61
CA GLU A 192 1.95 25.78 -9.67
C GLU A 192 2.04 24.69 -10.74
N ASP A 193 3.24 24.16 -10.99
CA ASP A 193 3.45 23.08 -11.97
C ASP A 193 2.81 21.76 -11.54
N LEU A 194 2.65 21.58 -10.22
CA LEU A 194 2.06 20.41 -9.59
C LEU A 194 0.58 20.59 -9.28
N SER A 195 -0.03 21.70 -9.71
CA SER A 195 -1.47 21.93 -9.57
C SER A 195 -2.26 21.16 -10.63
N THR A 196 -3.53 20.84 -10.34
CA THR A 196 -4.45 20.18 -11.28
C THR A 196 -4.72 20.99 -12.54
N ASP A 197 -4.54 22.31 -12.47
CA ASP A 197 -4.77 23.24 -13.59
C ASP A 197 -3.52 23.43 -14.46
N SER A 198 -2.37 22.87 -14.04
CA SER A 198 -1.13 22.89 -14.79
C SER A 198 -1.25 22.09 -16.09
N HIS A 199 -0.72 22.64 -17.18
CA HIS A 199 -0.56 21.90 -18.44
C HIS A 199 0.36 20.67 -18.30
N LEU A 200 1.21 20.64 -17.26
CA LEU A 200 2.08 19.50 -16.96
C LEU A 200 1.33 18.39 -16.20
N TRP A 201 0.19 18.68 -15.58
CA TRP A 201 -0.49 17.79 -14.65
C TRP A 201 -0.70 16.37 -15.22
N SER A 202 -1.24 16.26 -16.43
CA SER A 202 -1.50 14.96 -17.08
C SER A 202 -0.22 14.16 -17.37
N SER A 203 0.90 14.83 -17.59
CA SER A 203 2.21 14.22 -17.88
C SER A 203 2.96 13.76 -16.63
N LEU A 204 2.58 14.26 -15.45
CA LEU A 204 3.19 13.89 -14.17
C LEU A 204 2.93 12.43 -13.79
N TRP A 205 1.87 11.82 -14.32
CA TRP A 205 1.31 10.56 -13.83
C TRP A 205 1.50 9.42 -14.83
N ASP A 206 1.45 8.19 -14.36
CA ASP A 206 1.49 7.04 -15.26
C ASP A 206 0.19 6.95 -16.06
N SER A 207 0.28 6.63 -17.35
CA SER A 207 -0.88 6.55 -18.25
C SER A 207 -1.89 5.48 -17.83
N ASP A 208 -1.43 4.50 -17.05
CA ASP A 208 -2.24 3.41 -16.53
C ASP A 208 -3.08 3.79 -15.29
N HIS A 209 -3.02 5.06 -14.85
CA HIS A 209 -3.77 5.58 -13.71
C HIS A 209 -4.74 6.70 -14.12
N GLY A 210 -6.00 6.51 -13.75
CA GLY A 210 -7.09 7.44 -14.02
C GLY A 210 -7.10 8.66 -13.09
N PRO A 211 -8.08 9.55 -13.27
CA PRO A 211 -8.27 10.71 -12.41
C PRO A 211 -8.37 10.36 -10.93
N ASP A 212 -7.87 11.25 -10.07
CA ASP A 212 -8.03 11.15 -8.64
C ASP A 212 -9.45 11.49 -8.20
N TRP A 213 -9.99 10.71 -7.26
CA TRP A 213 -11.38 10.86 -6.82
C TRP A 213 -11.62 12.08 -5.93
N ALA A 214 -10.57 12.64 -5.31
CA ALA A 214 -10.66 13.79 -4.42
C ALA A 214 -10.33 15.11 -5.12
N CYS A 215 -9.22 15.19 -5.87
CA CYS A 215 -8.82 16.45 -6.53
C CYS A 215 -9.27 16.58 -7.99
N GLU A 216 -9.66 15.48 -8.64
CA GLU A 216 -10.14 15.46 -10.04
C GLU A 216 -11.56 14.84 -10.14
N THR A 217 -12.40 15.05 -9.12
CA THR A 217 -13.68 14.35 -8.92
C THR A 217 -14.56 14.31 -10.19
N ARG A 218 -14.70 15.43 -10.91
CA ARG A 218 -15.49 15.46 -12.15
C ARG A 218 -14.94 14.50 -13.21
N ALA A 219 -13.64 14.53 -13.47
CA ALA A 219 -13.01 13.65 -14.45
C ALA A 219 -13.07 12.18 -13.99
N ALA A 220 -12.98 11.92 -12.68
CA ALA A 220 -13.14 10.57 -12.12
C ALA A 220 -14.56 10.02 -12.35
N LEU A 221 -15.60 10.83 -12.10
CA LEU A 221 -17.00 10.50 -12.36
C LEU A 221 -17.24 10.22 -13.85
N GLU A 222 -16.80 11.12 -14.74
CA GLU A 222 -16.92 10.95 -16.19
C GLU A 222 -16.27 9.64 -16.65
N ARG A 223 -15.06 9.35 -16.18
CA ARG A 223 -14.35 8.11 -16.50
C ARG A 223 -15.09 6.87 -15.97
N ALA A 224 -15.68 6.95 -14.78
CA ALA A 224 -16.48 5.86 -14.21
C ALA A 224 -17.78 5.61 -14.97
N HIS A 225 -18.46 6.65 -15.45
CA HIS A 225 -19.61 6.50 -16.35
C HIS A 225 -19.21 5.88 -17.69
N ALA A 226 -18.10 6.30 -18.29
CA ALA A 226 -17.59 5.68 -19.51
C ALA A 226 -17.27 4.18 -19.30
N TRP A 227 -16.63 3.85 -18.18
CA TRP A 227 -16.35 2.46 -17.80
C TRP A 227 -17.63 1.64 -17.59
N ARG A 228 -18.67 2.23 -16.98
CA ARG A 228 -19.99 1.60 -16.87
C ARG A 228 -20.53 1.23 -18.24
N GLN A 229 -20.47 2.14 -19.21
CA GLN A 229 -20.92 1.88 -20.59
C GLN A 229 -20.11 0.76 -21.26
N GLU A 230 -18.78 0.73 -21.07
CA GLU A 230 -17.91 -0.35 -21.59
C GLU A 230 -18.33 -1.73 -21.06
N VAL A 231 -18.65 -1.81 -19.76
CA VAL A 231 -19.12 -3.04 -19.10
C VAL A 231 -20.49 -3.46 -19.62
N LEU A 232 -21.43 -2.51 -19.74
CA LEU A 232 -22.79 -2.77 -20.20
C LEU A 232 -22.85 -3.19 -21.67
N ALA A 233 -21.98 -2.63 -22.51
CA ALA A 233 -21.89 -3.00 -23.92
C ALA A 233 -21.39 -4.45 -24.11
N ASN A 234 -20.64 -4.99 -23.14
CA ASN A 234 -20.00 -6.30 -23.26
C ASN A 234 -20.18 -7.17 -21.99
N PRO A 235 -21.43 -7.54 -21.64
CA PRO A 235 -21.75 -8.14 -20.35
C PRO A 235 -21.16 -9.55 -20.15
N GLY A 236 -20.81 -10.26 -21.22
CA GLY A 236 -20.20 -11.60 -21.16
C GLY A 236 -18.67 -11.61 -21.00
N THR A 237 -18.03 -10.44 -20.93
CA THR A 237 -16.57 -10.39 -20.83
C THR A 237 -16.06 -10.77 -19.44
N PRO A 238 -14.81 -11.26 -19.31
CA PRO A 238 -14.20 -11.50 -18.00
C PRO A 238 -14.17 -10.28 -17.08
N ALA A 239 -14.13 -9.06 -17.64
CA ALA A 239 -14.17 -7.82 -16.87
C ALA A 239 -15.56 -7.53 -16.30
N ALA A 240 -16.63 -7.78 -17.08
CA ALA A 240 -18.01 -7.62 -16.65
C ALA A 240 -18.43 -8.66 -15.59
N GLU A 241 -17.91 -9.89 -15.70
CA GLU A 241 -18.14 -10.99 -14.76
C GLU A 241 -17.12 -11.02 -13.59
N ALA A 242 -16.15 -10.11 -13.58
CA ALA A 242 -15.21 -10.01 -12.48
C ALA A 242 -15.95 -9.62 -11.18
N PRO A 243 -15.47 -10.05 -10.02
CA PRO A 243 -15.92 -9.51 -8.75
C PRO A 243 -15.73 -8.00 -8.71
N ILE A 244 -16.72 -7.26 -8.24
CA ILE A 244 -16.62 -5.80 -8.12
C ILE A 244 -15.40 -5.36 -7.29
N VAL A 245 -15.03 -6.14 -6.25
CA VAL A 245 -13.82 -5.85 -5.47
C VAL A 245 -12.56 -5.89 -6.33
N VAL A 246 -12.49 -6.76 -7.33
CA VAL A 246 -11.35 -6.86 -8.26
C VAL A 246 -11.34 -5.67 -9.19
N SER A 247 -12.49 -5.29 -9.76
CA SER A 247 -12.59 -4.08 -10.59
C SER A 247 -12.06 -2.85 -9.84
N LEU A 248 -12.46 -2.68 -8.58
CA LEU A 248 -12.02 -1.57 -7.73
C LEU A 248 -10.50 -1.49 -7.55
N TYR A 249 -9.81 -2.59 -7.25
CA TYR A 249 -8.36 -2.53 -6.99
C TYR A 249 -7.47 -2.76 -8.22
N ALA A 250 -8.03 -3.28 -9.33
CA ALA A 250 -7.26 -3.65 -10.52
C ALA A 250 -7.43 -2.65 -11.66
N VAL A 251 -8.60 -2.01 -11.81
CA VAL A 251 -8.86 -1.04 -12.89
C VAL A 251 -8.45 0.36 -12.42
N GLN A 252 -7.15 0.59 -12.30
CA GLN A 252 -6.61 1.86 -11.81
C GLN A 252 -6.84 3.04 -12.75
N THR A 253 -7.18 2.79 -14.03
CA THR A 253 -7.66 3.79 -14.98
C THR A 253 -9.02 4.38 -14.63
N VAL A 254 -9.75 3.79 -13.68
CA VAL A 254 -11.06 4.25 -13.19
C VAL A 254 -11.02 4.48 -11.68
N PHE A 255 -10.56 3.47 -10.94
CA PHE A 255 -10.56 3.43 -9.48
C PHE A 255 -9.15 3.70 -8.92
N ASN A 256 -8.53 4.78 -9.39
CA ASN A 256 -7.20 5.16 -8.95
C ASN A 256 -7.17 5.34 -7.41
N GLY A 257 -6.09 4.89 -6.77
CA GLY A 257 -5.93 4.92 -5.31
C GLY A 257 -6.50 3.70 -4.57
N LEU A 258 -7.52 3.02 -5.10
CA LEU A 258 -8.13 1.88 -4.40
C LEU A 258 -7.23 0.63 -4.42
N GLY A 259 -6.90 0.12 -3.24
CA GLY A 259 -6.18 -1.14 -3.03
C GLY A 259 -7.09 -2.26 -2.55
N LYS A 260 -6.52 -3.45 -2.32
CA LYS A 260 -7.29 -4.62 -1.87
C LYS A 260 -8.03 -4.39 -0.55
N HIS A 261 -7.43 -3.67 0.39
CA HIS A 261 -8.07 -3.42 1.69
C HIS A 261 -9.16 -2.36 1.54
N THR A 262 -8.86 -1.20 0.92
CA THR A 262 -9.84 -0.13 0.75
C THR A 262 -11.04 -0.56 -0.09
N ALA A 263 -10.86 -1.44 -1.08
CA ALA A 263 -11.96 -1.98 -1.87
C ALA A 263 -12.92 -2.87 -1.05
N ASN A 264 -12.40 -3.73 -0.16
CA ASN A 264 -13.27 -4.55 0.71
C ASN A 264 -14.00 -3.68 1.73
N ASP A 265 -13.30 -2.71 2.32
CA ASP A 265 -13.85 -1.81 3.33
C ASP A 265 -14.91 -0.87 2.73
N PHE A 266 -14.67 -0.33 1.53
CA PHE A 266 -15.64 0.48 0.80
C PHE A 266 -16.93 -0.29 0.49
N LEU A 267 -16.81 -1.53 -0.03
CA LEU A 267 -17.99 -2.35 -0.32
C LEU A 267 -18.75 -2.75 0.96
N HIS A 268 -18.05 -2.86 2.09
CA HIS A 268 -18.69 -3.03 3.39
C HIS A 268 -19.54 -1.82 3.78
N LEU A 269 -19.08 -0.58 3.53
CA LEU A 269 -19.87 0.63 3.80
C LEU A 269 -21.17 0.68 3.00
N LEU A 270 -21.14 0.17 1.75
CA LEU A 270 -22.32 0.10 0.90
C LEU A 270 -23.25 -1.08 1.23
N GLY A 271 -22.79 -2.05 2.03
CA GLY A 271 -23.49 -3.30 2.28
C GLY A 271 -23.52 -4.24 1.08
N LEU A 272 -22.52 -4.16 0.19
CA LEU A 272 -22.43 -4.96 -1.02
C LEU A 272 -21.52 -6.18 -0.84
N TRP A 273 -21.92 -7.30 -1.47
CA TRP A 273 -21.09 -8.49 -1.51
C TRP A 273 -19.85 -8.25 -2.39
N PRO A 274 -18.61 -8.43 -1.87
CA PRO A 274 -17.40 -8.18 -2.65
C PRO A 274 -17.24 -9.03 -3.91
N GLY A 275 -17.88 -10.20 -3.93
CA GLY A 275 -17.92 -11.13 -5.07
C GLY A 275 -19.01 -10.84 -6.10
N MET A 276 -19.82 -9.80 -5.92
CA MET A 276 -20.89 -9.43 -6.85
C MET A 276 -20.30 -9.15 -8.24
N PRO A 277 -20.85 -9.73 -9.33
CA PRO A 277 -20.42 -9.40 -10.68
C PRO A 277 -20.53 -7.91 -10.97
N THR A 278 -19.47 -7.33 -11.52
CA THR A 278 -19.40 -5.90 -11.86
C THR A 278 -20.56 -5.44 -12.74
N ARG A 279 -20.98 -6.25 -13.71
CA ARG A 279 -22.12 -5.91 -14.58
C ARG A 279 -23.42 -5.64 -13.82
N LEU A 280 -23.64 -6.27 -12.66
CA LEU A 280 -24.86 -6.09 -11.89
C LEU A 280 -24.90 -4.72 -11.21
N LEU A 281 -23.73 -4.21 -10.80
CA LEU A 281 -23.61 -2.85 -10.30
C LEU A 281 -23.90 -1.88 -11.45
N CYS A 282 -23.31 -2.13 -12.62
CA CYS A 282 -23.47 -1.26 -13.78
C CYS A 282 -24.91 -1.25 -14.33
N SER A 283 -25.66 -2.35 -14.21
CA SER A 283 -27.03 -2.45 -14.75
C SER A 283 -28.08 -1.78 -13.86
N ASP A 284 -27.78 -1.55 -12.58
CA ASP A 284 -28.68 -0.90 -11.63
C ASP A 284 -28.28 0.57 -11.48
N GLU A 285 -29.09 1.48 -12.04
CA GLU A 285 -28.81 2.91 -12.04
C GLU A 285 -28.79 3.50 -10.62
N ALA A 286 -29.80 3.21 -9.81
CA ALA A 286 -29.90 3.72 -8.45
C ALA A 286 -28.74 3.22 -7.57
N LEU A 287 -28.36 1.94 -7.72
CA LEU A 287 -27.21 1.39 -7.01
C LEU A 287 -25.89 2.00 -7.47
N PHE A 288 -25.72 2.19 -8.78
CA PHE A 288 -24.51 2.80 -9.35
C PHE A 288 -24.34 4.25 -8.89
N ASP A 289 -25.40 5.04 -8.89
CA ASP A 289 -25.35 6.44 -8.46
C ASP A 289 -25.01 6.54 -6.97
N ARG A 290 -25.66 5.73 -6.12
CA ARG A 290 -25.31 5.62 -4.69
C ARG A 290 -23.86 5.16 -4.50
N PHE A 291 -23.39 4.23 -5.31
CA PHE A 291 -22.02 3.74 -5.25
C PHE A 291 -21.02 4.87 -5.52
N LEU A 292 -21.26 5.70 -6.54
CA LEU A 292 -20.37 6.83 -6.86
C LEU A 292 -20.40 7.92 -5.79
N ASP A 293 -21.58 8.28 -5.30
CA ASP A 293 -21.74 9.29 -4.24
C ASP A 293 -20.93 8.93 -2.98
N VAL A 294 -21.07 7.67 -2.51
CA VAL A 294 -20.31 7.18 -1.36
C VAL A 294 -18.82 7.06 -1.68
N LEU A 295 -18.45 6.71 -2.92
CA LEU A 295 -17.04 6.57 -3.32
C LEU A 295 -16.29 7.89 -3.24
N VAL A 296 -16.89 9.00 -3.71
CA VAL A 296 -16.28 10.33 -3.66
C VAL A 296 -15.98 10.73 -2.22
N GLY A 297 -16.96 10.58 -1.32
CA GLY A 297 -16.77 10.88 0.11
C GLY A 297 -15.72 9.96 0.76
N TYR A 298 -15.74 8.67 0.44
CA TYR A 298 -14.78 7.71 0.95
C TYR A 298 -13.35 7.99 0.49
N MET A 299 -13.15 8.41 -0.77
CA MET A 299 -11.82 8.71 -1.29
C MET A 299 -11.29 10.05 -0.78
N SER A 300 -12.16 11.05 -0.61
CA SER A 300 -11.80 12.35 -0.03
C SER A 300 -11.32 12.24 1.43
N LEU A 301 -11.70 11.18 2.14
CA LEU A 301 -11.25 10.93 3.50
C LEU A 301 -9.71 10.83 3.60
N TRP A 302 -9.06 10.18 2.65
CA TRP A 302 -7.63 9.83 2.75
C TRP A 302 -6.68 11.03 2.64
N SER A 303 -7.17 12.16 2.14
CA SER A 303 -6.46 13.44 2.09
C SER A 303 -7.02 14.48 3.07
N SER A 304 -8.04 14.12 3.86
CA SER A 304 -8.65 15.06 4.81
C SER A 304 -7.77 15.32 6.02
N ASP A 305 -7.81 16.54 6.55
CA ASP A 305 -7.11 16.93 7.78
C ASP A 305 -7.45 15.99 8.93
N ARG A 306 -8.74 15.65 9.08
CA ARG A 306 -9.21 14.69 10.10
C ARG A 306 -8.52 13.34 10.02
N PHE A 307 -8.27 12.82 8.83
CA PHE A 307 -7.54 11.57 8.67
C PHE A 307 -6.08 11.76 9.06
N LEU A 308 -5.42 12.78 8.51
CA LEU A 308 -4.00 13.07 8.73
C LEU A 308 -3.69 13.34 10.21
N GLU A 309 -4.52 14.10 10.92
CA GLU A 309 -4.37 14.36 12.36
C GLU A 309 -4.38 13.07 13.19
N VAL A 310 -5.15 12.08 12.76
CA VAL A 310 -5.29 10.80 13.47
C VAL A 310 -4.16 9.82 13.12
N VAL A 311 -3.73 9.78 11.84
CA VAL A 311 -2.79 8.76 11.36
C VAL A 311 -1.36 9.27 11.17
N ALA A 312 -1.14 10.57 11.20
CA ALA A 312 0.19 11.18 11.20
C ALA A 312 0.47 11.96 12.51
N PRO A 313 0.20 11.38 13.70
CA PRO A 313 0.58 12.04 14.95
C PRO A 313 2.11 12.13 15.04
N PRO A 314 2.65 13.02 15.90
CA PRO A 314 4.08 13.09 16.18
C PRO A 314 4.67 11.70 16.43
N ALA A 315 5.89 11.48 15.91
CA ALA A 315 6.57 10.21 16.04
C ALA A 315 6.64 9.79 17.52
N ASN A 316 6.38 8.51 17.79
CA ASN A 316 6.45 7.93 19.12
C ASN A 316 7.89 7.76 19.63
N HIS A 317 8.89 8.00 18.79
CA HIS A 317 10.30 7.81 19.08
C HIS A 317 11.15 8.69 18.14
N PRO A 318 12.32 9.23 18.58
CA PRO A 318 13.19 10.06 17.74
C PRO A 318 13.85 9.32 16.57
N ASN A 319 14.12 8.02 16.71
CA ASN A 319 14.55 7.16 15.60
C ASN A 319 13.47 7.11 14.50
N PRO A 320 13.75 7.57 13.26
CA PRO A 320 12.79 7.61 12.16
C PRO A 320 12.35 6.22 11.66
N PHE A 321 13.11 5.17 11.99
CA PHE A 321 12.78 3.78 11.65
C PHE A 321 12.05 3.03 12.77
N ALA A 322 11.83 3.67 13.91
CA ALA A 322 11.01 3.08 14.97
C ALA A 322 9.56 2.99 14.52
N PHE A 323 8.92 1.87 14.83
CA PHE A 323 7.54 1.64 14.43
C PHE A 323 6.58 2.59 15.15
N ASN A 324 5.83 3.37 14.37
CA ASN A 324 4.80 4.25 14.91
C ASN A 324 3.53 3.48 15.27
N TYR A 325 3.57 2.81 16.43
CA TYR A 325 2.46 1.99 16.90
C TYR A 325 1.16 2.80 17.13
N ARG A 326 1.25 4.09 17.45
CA ARG A 326 0.08 4.96 17.66
C ARG A 326 -0.63 5.20 16.35
N SER A 327 0.10 5.70 15.34
CA SER A 327 -0.39 5.87 13.97
C SER A 327 -1.01 4.57 13.45
N HIS A 328 -0.30 3.44 13.56
CA HIS A 328 -0.79 2.16 13.09
C HIS A 328 -2.05 1.70 13.84
N ARG A 329 -2.06 1.77 15.17
CA ARG A 329 -3.23 1.39 15.98
C ARG A 329 -4.44 2.24 15.61
N ASP A 330 -4.26 3.54 15.48
CA ASP A 330 -5.35 4.47 15.21
C ASP A 330 -5.85 4.29 13.78
N TYR A 331 -4.95 4.06 12.81
CA TYR A 331 -5.29 3.66 11.45
C TYR A 331 -6.12 2.37 11.40
N ILE A 332 -5.62 1.27 11.96
CA ILE A 332 -6.31 -0.02 11.94
C ILE A 332 -7.64 0.02 12.71
N SER A 333 -7.69 0.75 13.83
CA SER A 333 -8.90 0.77 14.65
C SER A 333 -10.01 1.64 14.05
N LYS A 334 -9.67 2.77 13.42
CA LYS A 334 -10.64 3.78 12.96
C LYS A 334 -10.93 3.71 11.46
N PHE A 335 -9.98 3.30 10.62
CA PHE A 335 -10.09 3.40 9.16
C PHE A 335 -10.04 2.07 8.42
N VAL A 336 -9.70 0.96 9.10
CA VAL A 336 -9.82 -0.39 8.53
C VAL A 336 -11.06 -1.06 9.10
N HIS A 337 -11.96 -1.56 8.25
CA HIS A 337 -13.25 -2.09 8.69
C HIS A 337 -13.30 -3.61 8.72
N VAL A 338 -13.24 -4.26 7.56
CA VAL A 338 -13.38 -5.72 7.44
C VAL A 338 -12.09 -6.38 6.99
N TYR A 339 -11.21 -5.67 6.27
CA TYR A 339 -10.00 -6.29 5.72
C TYR A 339 -9.09 -6.85 6.80
N ARG A 340 -8.90 -8.19 6.80
CA ARG A 340 -8.14 -8.93 7.82
C ARG A 340 -8.55 -8.58 9.26
N LYS A 341 -9.82 -8.33 9.53
CA LYS A 341 -10.35 -8.24 10.90
C LYS A 341 -11.20 -9.46 11.18
N SER A 342 -11.19 -9.98 12.41
CA SER A 342 -12.15 -11.03 12.81
C SER A 342 -13.51 -10.45 13.17
N PHE A 343 -13.53 -9.21 13.64
CA PHE A 343 -14.74 -8.51 14.07
C PHE A 343 -14.66 -7.04 13.67
N VAL A 344 -15.82 -6.48 13.32
CA VAL A 344 -15.99 -5.07 12.98
C VAL A 344 -17.10 -4.47 13.83
N THR A 345 -16.92 -3.21 14.24
CA THR A 345 -17.97 -2.42 14.88
C THR A 345 -18.72 -1.67 13.79
N VAL A 346 -20.04 -1.85 13.74
CA VAL A 346 -20.94 -1.18 12.79
C VAL A 346 -21.91 -0.28 13.54
N SER A 347 -22.29 0.85 12.94
CA SER A 347 -23.33 1.73 13.50
C SER A 347 -24.69 1.02 13.52
N SER A 348 -25.60 1.52 14.35
CA SER A 348 -27.00 1.06 14.38
C SER A 348 -27.64 1.13 12.98
N GLN A 349 -27.45 2.25 12.28
CA GLN A 349 -27.98 2.48 10.94
C GLN A 349 -27.47 1.44 9.94
N SER A 350 -26.15 1.20 9.88
CA SER A 350 -25.56 0.22 8.96
C SER A 350 -25.98 -1.20 9.33
N TYR A 351 -26.04 -1.54 10.62
CA TYR A 351 -26.53 -2.84 11.07
C TYR A 351 -27.99 -3.06 10.65
N ASN A 352 -28.87 -2.12 10.99
CA ASN A 352 -30.29 -2.20 10.68
C ASN A 352 -30.52 -2.30 9.17
N HIS A 353 -29.78 -1.53 8.36
CA HIS A 353 -29.82 -1.65 6.90
C HIS A 353 -29.43 -3.06 6.42
N LEU A 354 -28.34 -3.63 6.93
CA LEU A 354 -27.91 -4.99 6.57
C LEU A 354 -28.94 -6.06 6.99
N VAL A 355 -29.57 -5.92 8.16
CA VAL A 355 -30.60 -6.85 8.63
C VAL A 355 -31.86 -6.73 7.78
N SER A 356 -32.36 -5.52 7.54
CA SER A 356 -33.56 -5.28 6.72
C SER A 356 -33.37 -5.75 5.27
N ALA A 357 -32.15 -5.66 4.73
CA ALA A 357 -31.80 -6.18 3.42
C ALA A 357 -31.55 -7.71 3.40
N GLY A 358 -31.72 -8.41 4.53
CA GLY A 358 -31.48 -9.86 4.63
C GLY A 358 -29.99 -10.27 4.54
N MET A 359 -29.06 -9.31 4.51
CA MET A 359 -27.64 -9.55 4.22
C MET A 359 -26.92 -10.38 5.31
N LEU A 360 -27.44 -10.36 6.54
CA LEU A 360 -26.88 -11.12 7.66
C LEU A 360 -27.52 -12.51 7.85
N ASP A 361 -28.61 -12.81 7.13
CA ASP A 361 -29.32 -14.07 7.22
C ASP A 361 -28.75 -15.10 6.22
N PRO A 362 -28.16 -16.21 6.68
CA PRO A 362 -27.63 -17.25 5.79
C PRO A 362 -28.69 -18.01 5.00
N SER A 363 -29.98 -17.89 5.34
CA SER A 363 -31.09 -18.52 4.61
C SER A 363 -31.59 -17.65 3.44
N HIS A 364 -31.40 -16.34 3.52
CA HIS A 364 -31.76 -15.39 2.47
C HIS A 364 -30.83 -15.50 1.25
N THR A 365 -31.37 -15.28 0.05
CA THR A 365 -30.59 -15.16 -1.19
C THR A 365 -30.62 -13.73 -1.71
N ILE A 366 -29.45 -13.11 -1.89
CA ILE A 366 -29.31 -11.74 -2.38
C ILE A 366 -30.08 -11.56 -3.69
N GLY A 367 -30.91 -10.51 -3.76
CA GLY A 367 -31.73 -10.17 -4.92
C GLY A 367 -33.10 -10.86 -4.95
N THR A 368 -33.39 -11.77 -4.01
CA THR A 368 -34.75 -12.28 -3.80
C THR A 368 -35.52 -11.36 -2.86
N LEU A 369 -36.85 -11.25 -3.04
CA LEU A 369 -37.69 -10.52 -2.09
C LEU A 369 -37.66 -11.24 -0.73
N THR A 370 -37.18 -10.55 0.29
CA THR A 370 -37.25 -11.00 1.68
C THR A 370 -38.71 -10.96 2.11
N LEU A 371 -39.39 -12.11 2.15
CA LEU A 371 -40.64 -12.29 2.90
C LEU A 371 -40.31 -12.45 4.39
N VAL A 372 -39.56 -11.50 4.95
CA VAL A 372 -39.28 -11.50 6.38
C VAL A 372 -40.37 -10.66 7.02
N ASP A 373 -41.16 -11.29 7.89
CA ASP A 373 -42.11 -10.58 8.74
C ASP A 373 -41.34 -9.49 9.50
N ALA A 374 -41.69 -8.23 9.27
CA ALA A 374 -41.02 -7.07 9.86
C ALA A 374 -41.00 -7.14 11.40
N SER A 375 -41.94 -7.87 12.01
CA SER A 375 -42.00 -8.11 13.46
C SER A 375 -40.91 -9.07 13.98
N SER A 376 -40.28 -9.87 13.11
CA SER A 376 -39.21 -10.83 13.45
C SER A 376 -37.79 -10.26 13.30
N ILE A 377 -37.67 -9.05 12.72
CA ILE A 377 -36.39 -8.39 12.46
C ILE A 377 -35.86 -7.80 13.77
N ALA A 378 -34.79 -8.39 14.30
CA ALA A 378 -34.10 -7.88 15.48
C ALA A 378 -33.26 -6.62 15.17
N LEU A 379 -33.94 -5.50 14.91
CA LEU A 379 -33.32 -4.19 14.82
C LEU A 379 -32.68 -3.82 16.16
N THR A 380 -31.68 -2.95 16.12
CA THR A 380 -31.03 -2.49 17.33
C THR A 380 -31.20 -1.00 17.54
N GLU A 381 -31.50 -0.63 18.78
CA GLU A 381 -31.46 0.75 19.28
C GLU A 381 -30.10 1.11 19.92
N ARG A 382 -29.21 0.12 20.11
CA ARG A 382 -27.86 0.38 20.61
C ARG A 382 -27.11 1.21 19.58
N SER A 383 -26.22 2.10 20.04
CA SER A 383 -25.41 2.95 19.15
C SER A 383 -24.53 2.16 18.16
N TYR A 384 -24.15 0.92 18.51
CA TYR A 384 -23.37 0.05 17.63
C TYR A 384 -23.66 -1.44 17.86
N LYS A 385 -23.23 -2.25 16.88
CA LYS A 385 -23.14 -3.72 16.96
C LYS A 385 -21.75 -4.19 16.55
N VAL A 386 -21.33 -5.33 17.10
CA VAL A 386 -20.11 -6.01 16.69
C VAL A 386 -20.49 -7.20 15.84
N LEU A 387 -19.99 -7.26 14.61
CA LEU A 387 -20.27 -8.34 13.67
C LEU A 387 -19.01 -9.18 13.42
N PRO A 388 -19.14 -10.51 13.31
CA PRO A 388 -18.05 -11.35 12.82
C PRO A 388 -17.79 -11.03 11.34
N VAL A 389 -16.51 -11.01 10.98
CA VAL A 389 -16.08 -10.87 9.60
C VAL A 389 -15.63 -12.22 9.10
N TYR A 390 -16.13 -12.60 7.94
CA TYR A 390 -15.81 -13.87 7.29
C TYR A 390 -14.80 -13.64 6.17
N PHE A 391 -13.86 -14.57 6.07
CA PHE A 391 -12.89 -14.64 4.98
C PHE A 391 -13.35 -15.66 3.95
N TYR A 392 -13.32 -15.26 2.68
CA TYR A 392 -13.61 -16.13 1.55
C TYR A 392 -12.45 -16.05 0.54
N ARG A 393 -12.15 -17.17 -0.10
CA ARG A 393 -11.07 -17.26 -1.09
C ARG A 393 -11.49 -18.09 -2.28
N LEU A 394 -11.24 -17.56 -3.48
CA LEU A 394 -11.33 -18.31 -4.73
C LEU A 394 -10.06 -18.05 -5.55
N GLY A 395 -9.24 -19.09 -5.73
CA GLY A 395 -7.92 -18.96 -6.34
C GLY A 395 -7.04 -17.93 -5.60
N SER A 396 -6.66 -16.85 -6.29
CA SER A 396 -5.87 -15.73 -5.76
C SER A 396 -6.71 -14.60 -5.16
N VAL A 397 -8.03 -14.59 -5.40
CA VAL A 397 -8.94 -13.54 -4.95
C VAL A 397 -9.38 -13.83 -3.51
N LYS A 398 -9.41 -12.77 -2.69
CA LYS A 398 -9.70 -12.80 -1.26
C LYS A 398 -10.78 -11.78 -0.94
N PHE A 399 -11.79 -12.20 -0.21
CA PHE A 399 -12.92 -11.37 0.21
C PHE A 399 -13.02 -11.34 1.73
N TYR A 400 -13.34 -10.17 2.28
CA TYR A 400 -13.62 -9.98 3.69
C TYR A 400 -14.98 -9.30 3.82
N SER A 401 -15.94 -9.93 4.49
CA SER A 401 -17.29 -9.38 4.60
C SER A 401 -18.03 -9.89 5.83
N VAL A 402 -18.97 -9.08 6.32
CA VAL A 402 -19.95 -9.48 7.34
C VAL A 402 -21.18 -10.16 6.73
N ILE A 403 -21.34 -10.09 5.40
CA ILE A 403 -22.51 -10.59 4.67
C ILE A 403 -22.50 -12.12 4.66
N ARG A 404 -23.60 -12.70 5.14
CA ARG A 404 -23.81 -14.14 5.25
C ARG A 404 -24.87 -14.67 4.30
N ALA A 405 -25.72 -13.80 3.75
CA ALA A 405 -26.71 -14.16 2.75
C ALA A 405 -26.11 -14.99 1.61
N ARG A 406 -26.90 -15.92 1.09
CA ARG A 406 -26.57 -16.70 -0.10
C ARG A 406 -26.52 -15.76 -1.29
N ARG A 407 -25.55 -15.98 -2.14
CA ARG A 407 -25.35 -15.27 -3.39
C ARG A 407 -26.15 -16.05 -4.46
N PRO A 408 -26.67 -15.42 -5.52
CA PRO A 408 -27.26 -16.17 -6.62
C PRO A 408 -26.28 -17.21 -7.19
N GLU A 409 -26.73 -18.44 -7.44
CA GLU A 409 -25.89 -19.52 -8.01
C GLU A 409 -25.31 -19.16 -9.39
N THR A 410 -25.98 -18.27 -10.10
CA THR A 410 -25.53 -17.72 -11.37
C THR A 410 -24.29 -16.83 -11.25
N TRP A 411 -23.92 -16.40 -10.04
CA TRP A 411 -22.70 -15.63 -9.82
C TRP A 411 -21.49 -16.56 -9.84
N ARG A 412 -20.54 -16.28 -10.73
CA ARG A 412 -19.26 -17.02 -10.80
C ARG A 412 -18.51 -17.08 -9.45
N TYR A 413 -18.74 -16.10 -8.58
CA TYR A 413 -18.13 -15.98 -7.26
C TYR A 413 -19.17 -16.07 -6.13
N ALA A 414 -20.23 -16.87 -6.32
CA ALA A 414 -21.30 -17.07 -5.35
C ALA A 414 -20.80 -17.62 -4.01
N LEU A 415 -19.92 -18.62 -4.03
CA LEU A 415 -19.27 -19.16 -2.82
C LEU A 415 -20.26 -19.57 -1.69
N ASN A 416 -21.41 -20.13 -2.06
CA ASN A 416 -22.52 -20.45 -1.13
C ASN A 416 -22.32 -21.69 -0.26
N GLU A 417 -21.47 -22.63 -0.66
CA GLU A 417 -21.36 -23.91 0.03
C GLU A 417 -20.15 -24.02 0.96
N GLN A 418 -20.42 -24.46 2.19
CA GLN A 418 -19.54 -25.29 3.00
C GLN A 418 -19.26 -26.63 2.28
N LEU A 419 -18.44 -26.63 1.22
CA LEU A 419 -17.95 -27.86 0.58
C LEU A 419 -16.82 -28.48 1.43
N VAL A 420 -17.16 -28.94 2.65
CA VAL A 420 -16.24 -29.67 3.53
C VAL A 420 -16.45 -31.20 3.50
N SER A 421 -17.47 -31.74 2.82
CA SER A 421 -17.82 -33.16 3.03
C SER A 421 -17.92 -34.11 1.82
N ARG A 422 -17.32 -33.88 0.64
CA ARG A 422 -17.38 -34.89 -0.46
C ARG A 422 -16.15 -35.06 -1.36
N LEU A 423 -14.92 -34.96 -0.84
CA LEU A 423 -13.73 -35.47 -1.56
C LEU A 423 -12.74 -36.20 -0.64
N THR A 424 -13.24 -37.12 0.19
CA THR A 424 -12.46 -38.32 0.51
C THR A 424 -12.69 -39.33 -0.61
N THR A 425 -11.61 -39.74 -1.27
CA THR A 425 -11.52 -40.76 -2.33
C THR A 425 -11.86 -40.32 -3.77
N ARG A 426 -10.89 -39.68 -4.44
CA ARG A 426 -10.32 -40.17 -5.71
C ARG A 426 -9.14 -39.31 -6.13
N ARG A 427 -8.04 -39.97 -6.50
CA ARG A 427 -6.83 -39.35 -7.05
C ARG A 427 -7.19 -38.60 -8.33
N CYS A 428 -7.09 -37.28 -8.32
CA CYS A 428 -7.00 -36.47 -9.52
C CYS A 428 -5.95 -35.39 -9.25
N SER A 429 -4.84 -35.47 -9.98
CA SER A 429 -3.61 -34.69 -9.76
C SER A 429 -3.65 -33.27 -10.32
N ASP A 430 -4.73 -32.85 -11.00
CA ASP A 430 -4.68 -31.65 -11.86
C ASP A 430 -5.79 -30.61 -11.61
N ILE A 431 -6.44 -30.61 -10.44
CA ILE A 431 -7.24 -29.47 -9.97
C ILE A 431 -6.63 -28.97 -8.66
N ALA A 432 -5.95 -27.83 -8.72
CA ALA A 432 -5.50 -27.11 -7.54
C ALA A 432 -6.70 -26.88 -6.60
N GLN A 433 -6.67 -27.60 -5.46
CA GLN A 433 -7.71 -27.64 -4.45
C GLN A 433 -8.22 -26.25 -4.07
N CYS A 434 -9.43 -25.90 -4.53
CA CYS A 434 -10.20 -24.76 -4.04
C CYS A 434 -10.99 -25.20 -2.81
N PHE A 435 -10.33 -25.21 -1.64
CA PHE A 435 -11.05 -25.38 -0.38
C PHE A 435 -11.86 -24.12 -0.07
N LEU A 436 -13.19 -24.25 -0.12
CA LEU A 436 -14.13 -23.28 0.41
C LEU A 436 -14.16 -23.41 1.92
N LEU A 437 -13.70 -22.37 2.60
CA LEU A 437 -13.67 -22.29 4.04
C LEU A 437 -14.20 -20.90 4.37
N GLN A 438 -15.51 -20.81 4.64
CA GLN A 438 -16.05 -19.66 5.38
C GLN A 438 -15.47 -19.76 6.79
N VAL A 439 -14.31 -19.14 6.99
CA VAL A 439 -13.66 -19.07 8.30
C VAL A 439 -13.86 -17.68 8.83
N LEU A 440 -14.01 -17.58 10.14
CA LEU A 440 -13.77 -16.32 10.82
C LEU A 440 -12.43 -15.76 10.32
N ALA A 441 -12.46 -14.55 9.78
CA ALA A 441 -11.27 -13.97 9.17
C ALA A 441 -10.16 -13.86 10.23
N PRO A 442 -8.93 -14.27 9.92
CA PRO A 442 -7.83 -14.13 10.85
C PRO A 442 -7.55 -12.65 11.09
N ASP A 443 -7.50 -12.25 12.37
CA ASP A 443 -7.24 -10.85 12.74
C ASP A 443 -5.80 -10.46 12.37
N MET A 444 -5.64 -9.32 11.68
CA MET A 444 -4.35 -8.75 11.31
C MET A 444 -3.47 -8.52 12.54
N ARG A 445 -4.09 -8.21 13.69
CA ARG A 445 -3.41 -8.07 14.99
C ARG A 445 -2.77 -9.38 15.47
N ARG A 446 -3.26 -10.53 15.01
CA ARG A 446 -2.67 -11.87 15.24
C ARG A 446 -1.79 -12.33 14.07
N LEU A 447 -1.97 -11.74 12.89
CA LEU A 447 -1.25 -11.99 11.63
C LEU A 447 -0.03 -11.08 11.45
N ALA A 448 0.53 -10.49 12.52
CA ALA A 448 1.71 -9.61 12.52
C ALA A 448 2.98 -10.22 11.88
N ASN A 449 2.88 -11.39 11.24
CA ASN A 449 3.98 -12.24 10.83
C ASN A 449 4.72 -11.80 9.55
N ASN A 450 4.26 -10.87 8.71
CA ASN A 450 4.88 -10.68 7.37
C ASN A 450 4.75 -9.29 6.71
N THR A 451 5.22 -8.20 7.32
CA THR A 451 5.58 -6.97 6.55
C THR A 451 6.83 -6.30 7.13
N THR A 452 7.89 -6.19 6.35
CA THR A 452 9.24 -5.91 6.83
C THR A 452 9.67 -4.49 6.46
N VAL A 453 10.03 -3.65 7.43
CA VAL A 453 10.91 -2.50 7.16
C VAL A 453 12.33 -2.99 7.43
N GLY A 454 13.06 -3.31 6.37
CA GLY A 454 14.37 -3.96 6.47
C GLY A 454 14.28 -5.43 6.91
N VAL A 455 15.36 -6.00 7.45
CA VAL A 455 15.40 -7.38 7.96
C VAL A 455 14.48 -7.63 9.18
N ALA A 456 13.78 -6.61 9.68
CA ALA A 456 12.89 -6.71 10.84
C ALA A 456 11.44 -6.91 10.42
N SER A 457 10.84 -8.03 10.83
CA SER A 457 9.42 -8.31 10.57
C SER A 457 8.50 -7.33 11.32
N PHE A 458 7.32 -7.04 10.77
CA PHE A 458 6.27 -6.22 11.40
C PHE A 458 6.01 -6.63 12.86
N ARG A 459 6.13 -7.93 13.13
CA ARG A 459 6.06 -8.52 14.46
C ARG A 459 7.10 -7.93 15.41
N GLU A 460 8.37 -7.83 15.02
CA GLU A 460 9.41 -7.23 15.86
C GLU A 460 9.10 -5.76 16.17
N MET A 461 8.47 -5.08 15.22
CA MET A 461 8.04 -3.70 15.36
C MET A 461 6.81 -3.53 16.28
N VAL A 462 5.85 -4.45 16.22
CA VAL A 462 4.61 -4.45 17.02
C VAL A 462 4.79 -5.10 18.40
N GLU A 463 5.67 -6.08 18.56
CA GLU A 463 5.97 -6.72 19.84
C GLU A 463 6.91 -5.87 20.72
N ASN A 464 7.58 -4.87 20.13
CA ASN A 464 8.34 -3.83 20.83
C ASN A 464 7.44 -2.74 21.48
N VAL A 465 6.16 -3.04 21.74
CA VAL A 465 5.31 -2.15 22.54
C VAL A 465 5.89 -2.02 23.94
N GLN A 466 6.28 -0.79 24.29
CA GLN A 466 6.68 -0.43 25.65
C GLN A 466 5.60 -0.85 26.65
N ASP A 467 6.02 -1.53 27.71
CA ASP A 467 5.16 -1.79 28.85
C ASP A 467 4.82 -0.45 29.50
N VAL A 468 3.55 -0.04 29.39
CA VAL A 468 3.07 1.27 29.85
C VAL A 468 3.21 1.44 31.37
N SER A 469 3.48 0.35 32.10
CA SER A 469 3.68 0.32 33.55
C SER A 469 5.12 0.61 33.98
N VAL A 470 6.09 0.62 33.05
CA VAL A 470 7.51 0.84 33.39
C VAL A 470 8.06 2.03 32.63
N LYS A 471 8.35 3.12 33.36
CA LYS A 471 9.09 4.27 32.83
C LYS A 471 10.38 3.77 32.17
N TRP A 472 10.45 3.93 30.85
CA TRP A 472 11.67 3.81 30.03
C TRP A 472 12.32 2.42 29.92
N THR A 473 11.57 1.32 30.02
CA THR A 473 12.10 -0.01 29.62
C THR A 473 11.11 -0.80 28.77
N ALA A 474 11.59 -1.37 27.66
CA ALA A 474 10.84 -2.28 26.80
C ALA A 474 10.52 -3.58 27.56
N GLY A 475 9.23 -3.85 27.79
CA GLY A 475 8.77 -5.05 28.50
C GLY A 475 8.21 -6.07 27.53
N ARG A 476 8.80 -7.26 27.51
CA ARG A 476 8.20 -8.45 26.88
C ARG A 476 7.04 -8.89 27.78
N LYS A 477 5.81 -9.04 27.26
CA LYS A 477 4.74 -9.71 28.03
C LYS A 477 5.24 -11.10 28.44
N LYS A 478 5.30 -11.37 29.75
CA LYS A 478 5.58 -12.71 30.28
C LYS A 478 4.59 -13.69 29.68
N THR A 479 5.08 -14.62 28.88
CA THR A 479 4.31 -15.78 28.44
C THR A 479 4.06 -16.65 29.66
N VAL A 480 2.84 -16.64 30.20
CA VAL A 480 2.44 -17.61 31.22
C VAL A 480 2.29 -18.95 30.51
N SER A 481 3.29 -19.80 30.67
CA SER A 481 3.21 -21.20 30.29
C SER A 481 2.28 -21.90 31.26
N THR A 482 1.02 -22.12 30.87
CA THR A 482 0.18 -23.13 31.51
C THR A 482 0.73 -24.49 31.11
N ARG A 483 1.64 -25.02 31.93
CA ARG A 483 1.97 -26.45 31.91
C ARG A 483 0.71 -27.22 32.30
N SER A 484 0.27 -28.07 31.38
CA SER A 484 -0.67 -29.15 31.63
C SER A 484 -0.14 -30.01 32.78
N ILE A 485 -0.87 -30.06 33.89
CA ILE A 485 -0.70 -31.07 34.91
C ILE A 485 -1.21 -32.38 34.29
N SER A 486 -0.29 -33.21 33.85
CA SER A 486 -0.54 -34.61 33.55
C SER A 486 -0.82 -35.34 34.86
N GLY A 487 -2.06 -35.75 35.06
CA GLY A 487 -2.42 -36.68 36.12
C GLY A 487 -1.72 -38.03 35.93
N HIS A 488 -1.13 -38.53 37.01
CA HIS A 488 -0.81 -39.93 37.17
C HIS A 488 -1.68 -40.48 38.31
N ASN A 489 -2.33 -41.60 38.00
CA ASN A 489 -2.77 -42.71 38.85
C ASN A 489 -2.47 -42.55 40.36
N TYR A 490 -3.52 -42.42 41.18
CA TYR A 490 -4.19 -43.54 41.83
C TYR A 490 -5.60 -43.12 42.25
#